data_AF-A0A7S2K827-F1
#
_entry.id   AF-A0A7S2K827-F1
#
_cell.length_a   1.000
_cell.length_b   1.000
_cell.length_c   1.000
_cell.angle_alpha   90.00
_cell.angle_beta   90.00
_cell.angle_gamma   90.00
#
_symmetry.space_group_name_H-M   'P 1'
#
loop_
_entity.id
_entity.type
_entity.pdbx_description
1 polymer ?
#
loop_
_entity_poly.entity_id
_entity_poly.type
_entity_poly.pdbx_seq_one_letter_code
_entity_poly.pdbx_strand_id
1 'polypeptide(L)'
;MIHHQIAILFILSITIVHVTAEDECTDVAGWVDGYEDGCDWYEDPSDDDGGETRCEAYGNSFFNNGHTANTACCVCGGGEDFLDTCENVSGWVDCGNDGCSYYE
;
A
#
# COMPACT_ATOMS: atom_id res chain seq x y z
N MET A 1 1.47 11.62 56.37
CA MET A 1 1.36 11.03 55.02
C MET A 1 1.52 12.19 54.04
N ILE A 2 2.75 12.70 53.79
CA ILE A 2 3.57 12.48 52.56
C ILE A 2 2.68 12.24 51.33
N HIS A 3 2.72 12.99 50.22
CA HIS A 3 3.66 13.95 49.63
C HIS A 3 2.78 14.81 48.69
N HIS A 4 2.46 16.07 49.01
CA HIS A 4 3.14 17.27 48.49
C HIS A 4 4.04 17.06 47.27
N GLN A 5 3.90 17.99 46.31
CA GLN A 5 4.81 18.34 45.20
C GLN A 5 4.51 17.62 43.87
N ILE A 6 4.28 18.28 42.73
CA ILE A 6 4.61 19.65 42.31
C ILE A 6 3.77 19.98 41.06
N ALA A 7 3.32 21.24 40.98
CA ALA A 7 2.87 21.87 39.74
C ALA A 7 4.09 22.20 38.85
N ILE A 8 4.16 21.65 37.65
CA ILE A 8 5.01 22.05 36.51
C ILE A 8 4.12 21.75 35.29
N LEU A 9 3.57 22.63 34.46
CA LEU A 9 3.99 23.91 33.88
C LEU A 9 5.30 23.89 33.09
N PHE A 10 5.56 22.81 32.36
CA PHE A 10 6.48 22.64 31.20
C PHE A 10 5.93 21.37 30.53
N ILE A 11 5.43 21.32 29.30
CA ILE A 11 6.16 21.50 28.04
C ILE A 11 5.18 21.78 26.89
N LEU A 12 5.53 22.82 26.15
CA LEU A 12 5.00 23.33 24.89
C LEU A 12 5.28 22.36 23.71
N SER A 13 5.03 21.03 23.81
CA SER A 13 5.63 20.08 22.84
C SER A 13 4.90 18.78 22.50
N ILE A 14 3.56 18.66 22.62
CA ILE A 14 2.85 17.49 22.06
C ILE A 14 1.61 17.96 21.28
N THR A 15 1.85 18.67 20.18
CA THR A 15 1.06 18.44 18.96
C THR A 15 1.75 17.32 18.20
N ILE A 16 1.87 16.12 18.80
CA ILE A 16 2.08 14.93 17.97
C ILE A 16 0.73 14.71 17.32
N VAL A 17 0.52 15.41 16.20
CA VAL A 17 -0.42 14.98 15.18
C VAL A 17 0.08 13.59 14.84
N HIS A 18 -0.54 12.57 15.42
CA HIS A 18 -0.38 11.22 14.91
C HIS A 18 -1.13 11.27 13.58
N VAL A 19 -0.44 11.75 12.54
CA VAL A 19 -0.81 11.45 11.17
C VAL A 19 -0.43 9.98 11.04
N THR A 20 -1.35 9.10 11.44
CA THR A 20 -1.47 7.84 10.75
C THR A 20 -1.90 8.26 9.34
N ALA A 21 -0.94 8.33 8.43
CA ALA A 21 -1.29 8.02 7.05
C ALA A 21 -1.62 6.53 7.13
N GLU A 22 -2.86 6.20 7.47
CA GLU A 22 -3.39 4.95 6.98
C GLU A 22 -3.36 5.11 5.47
N ASP A 23 -2.31 4.51 4.90
CA ASP A 23 -2.19 4.14 3.51
C ASP A 23 -3.35 3.18 3.23
N GLU A 24 -4.58 3.72 3.23
CA GLU A 24 -5.79 2.97 2.98
C GLU A 24 -5.83 2.71 1.49
N CYS A 25 -5.02 1.75 1.09
CA CYS A 25 -5.11 1.19 -0.24
C CYS A 25 -6.55 0.77 -0.48
N THR A 26 -7.11 1.23 -1.58
CA THR A 26 -8.43 0.83 -2.06
C THR A 26 -8.31 0.13 -3.41
N ASP A 27 -9.03 -0.96 -3.60
CA ASP A 27 -9.05 -1.66 -4.88
C ASP A 27 -9.67 -0.78 -5.98
N VAL A 28 -9.27 -1.01 -7.22
CA VAL A 28 -9.83 -0.31 -8.38
C VAL A 28 -11.33 -0.62 -8.51
N ALA A 29 -12.16 0.42 -8.40
CA ALA A 29 -13.59 0.24 -8.20
C ALA A 29 -14.25 -0.41 -9.43
N GLY A 30 -14.81 -1.61 -9.23
CA GLY A 30 -15.46 -2.37 -10.30
C GLY A 30 -14.50 -3.04 -11.28
N TRP A 31 -13.21 -3.13 -10.93
CA TRP A 31 -12.28 -3.94 -11.70
C TRP A 31 -12.60 -5.43 -11.58
N VAL A 32 -12.49 -6.12 -12.72
CA VAL A 32 -12.51 -7.56 -12.85
C VAL A 32 -11.50 -7.95 -13.93
N ASP A 33 -10.94 -9.13 -13.83
CA ASP A 33 -10.00 -9.67 -14.80
C ASP A 33 -10.72 -10.12 -16.10
N GLY A 34 -9.99 -10.76 -17.01
CA GLY A 34 -10.54 -11.29 -18.27
C GLY A 34 -11.55 -12.45 -18.12
N TYR A 35 -11.69 -13.03 -16.93
CA TYR A 35 -12.64 -14.08 -16.56
C TYR A 35 -13.79 -13.58 -15.67
N GLU A 36 -13.90 -12.27 -15.47
CA GLU A 36 -14.86 -11.62 -14.58
C GLU A 36 -14.57 -11.88 -13.08
N ASP A 37 -13.34 -12.28 -12.73
CA ASP A 37 -12.87 -12.45 -11.36
C ASP A 37 -12.34 -11.11 -10.81
N GLY A 38 -12.90 -10.65 -9.69
CA GLY A 38 -12.50 -9.41 -9.01
C GLY A 38 -11.45 -9.64 -7.91
N CYS A 39 -11.10 -8.59 -7.17
CA CYS A 39 -10.10 -8.66 -6.10
C CYS A 39 -10.43 -9.69 -5.00
N ASP A 40 -11.71 -9.96 -4.75
CA ASP A 40 -12.20 -11.04 -3.87
C ASP A 40 -11.64 -12.43 -4.24
N TRP A 41 -11.41 -12.69 -5.53
CA TRP A 41 -10.81 -13.94 -5.99
C TRP A 41 -9.30 -13.97 -5.73
N TYR A 42 -8.64 -12.82 -5.85
CA TYR A 42 -7.20 -12.71 -5.66
C TYR A 42 -6.79 -12.70 -4.17
N GLU A 43 -7.65 -12.23 -3.28
CA GLU A 43 -7.43 -12.28 -1.82
C GLU A 43 -7.60 -13.68 -1.23
N ASP A 44 -8.41 -14.53 -1.86
CA ASP A 44 -8.78 -15.80 -1.27
C ASP A 44 -7.61 -16.81 -1.35
N PRO A 45 -7.12 -17.32 -0.20
CA PRO A 45 -6.00 -18.24 -0.19
C PRO A 45 -6.42 -19.60 -0.75
N SER A 46 -5.59 -20.15 -1.64
CA SER A 46 -5.87 -21.44 -2.28
C SER A 46 -4.77 -22.45 -1.98
N ASP A 47 -5.15 -23.71 -1.78
CA ASP A 47 -4.18 -24.81 -1.60
C ASP A 47 -3.28 -24.99 -2.84
N ASP A 48 -3.77 -24.62 -4.02
CA ASP A 48 -3.03 -24.69 -5.28
C ASP A 48 -1.93 -23.63 -5.37
N ASP A 49 -2.09 -22.51 -4.63
CA ASP A 49 -1.15 -21.38 -4.58
C ASP A 49 -0.29 -21.38 -3.31
N GLY A 50 -0.20 -22.52 -2.62
CA GLY A 50 0.62 -22.67 -1.41
C GLY A 50 -0.02 -22.12 -0.14
N GLY A 51 -1.33 -21.82 -0.18
CA GLY A 51 -2.08 -21.23 0.93
C GLY A 51 -1.93 -19.71 1.05
N GLU A 52 -1.33 -19.06 0.05
CA GLU A 52 -1.20 -17.61 -0.05
C GLU A 52 -2.25 -17.04 -1.02
N THR A 53 -2.28 -15.71 -1.12
CA THR A 53 -3.08 -14.98 -2.11
C THR A 53 -2.75 -15.42 -3.53
N ARG A 54 -3.73 -15.33 -4.45
CA ARG A 54 -3.54 -15.74 -5.85
C ARG A 54 -2.70 -14.76 -6.68
N CYS A 55 -2.20 -13.69 -6.04
CA CYS A 55 -1.41 -12.64 -6.67
C CYS A 55 -0.08 -13.15 -7.26
N GLU A 56 0.61 -14.07 -6.57
CA GLU A 56 1.91 -14.56 -7.06
C GLU A 56 1.78 -15.38 -8.35
N ALA A 57 0.73 -16.20 -8.44
CA ALA A 57 0.49 -17.06 -9.59
C ALA A 57 -0.22 -16.34 -10.74
N TYR A 58 -1.19 -15.47 -10.42
CA TYR A 58 -2.11 -14.91 -11.41
C TYR A 58 -2.14 -13.37 -11.44
N GLY A 59 -1.42 -12.68 -10.57
CA GLY A 59 -1.55 -11.23 -10.41
C GLY A 59 -1.07 -10.39 -11.61
N ASN A 60 -0.22 -10.96 -12.48
CA ASN A 60 0.19 -10.35 -13.75
C ASN A 60 -0.62 -10.87 -14.96
N SER A 61 -1.54 -11.79 -14.73
CA SER A 61 -2.34 -12.43 -15.78
C SER A 61 -3.67 -11.69 -15.99
N PHE A 62 -4.39 -12.10 -17.03
CA PHE A 62 -5.79 -11.75 -17.25
C PHE A 62 -6.08 -10.23 -17.28
N PHE A 63 -5.14 -9.47 -17.86
CA PHE A 63 -5.24 -8.03 -18.03
C PHE A 63 -6.58 -7.58 -18.61
N ASN A 64 -7.22 -6.64 -17.93
CA ASN A 64 -8.51 -6.08 -18.34
C ASN A 64 -8.63 -4.63 -17.89
N ASN A 65 -9.32 -3.81 -18.68
CA ASN A 65 -9.56 -2.38 -18.41
C ASN A 65 -8.32 -1.54 -18.06
N GLY A 66 -7.12 -1.91 -18.54
CA GLY A 66 -5.90 -1.17 -18.22
C GLY A 66 -5.12 -1.71 -17.03
N HIS A 67 -5.62 -2.73 -16.34
CA HIS A 67 -5.05 -3.24 -15.09
C HIS A 67 -4.88 -4.77 -15.10
N THR A 68 -3.92 -5.25 -14.32
CA THR A 68 -3.89 -6.64 -13.81
C THR A 68 -4.23 -6.61 -12.32
N ALA A 69 -4.36 -7.76 -11.65
CA ALA A 69 -4.62 -7.75 -10.21
C ALA A 69 -3.49 -7.04 -9.42
N ASN A 70 -2.24 -7.15 -9.87
CA ASN A 70 -1.11 -6.43 -9.27
C ASN A 70 -1.19 -4.91 -9.37
N THR A 71 -2.01 -4.35 -10.27
CA THR A 71 -2.22 -2.90 -10.36
C THR A 71 -3.62 -2.49 -9.88
N ALA A 72 -4.59 -3.40 -9.88
CA ALA A 72 -5.95 -3.12 -9.46
C ALA A 72 -6.21 -3.42 -7.98
N CYS A 73 -5.58 -4.45 -7.42
CA CYS A 73 -5.93 -4.99 -6.11
C CYS A 73 -4.85 -4.71 -5.07
N CYS A 74 -5.27 -4.18 -3.93
CA CYS A 74 -4.42 -3.86 -2.79
C CYS A 74 -3.72 -5.08 -2.21
N VAL A 75 -4.43 -6.20 -2.14
CA VAL A 75 -3.86 -7.47 -1.69
C VAL A 75 -2.67 -7.93 -2.54
N CYS A 76 -2.61 -7.48 -3.79
CA CYS A 76 -1.52 -7.75 -4.72
C CYS A 76 -0.48 -6.60 -4.81
N GLY A 77 -0.62 -5.54 -4.01
CA GLY A 77 0.25 -4.37 -4.02
C GLY A 77 -0.14 -3.26 -5.02
N GLY A 78 -1.32 -3.35 -5.63
CA GLY A 78 -1.92 -2.34 -6.52
C GLY A 78 -2.89 -1.41 -5.79
N GLY A 79 -3.93 -0.94 -6.50
CA GLY A 79 -5.04 -0.14 -5.94
C GLY A 79 -5.22 1.24 -6.61
N GLU A 80 -6.27 1.97 -6.24
CA GLU A 80 -6.55 3.36 -6.71
C GLU A 80 -5.48 4.37 -6.26
N ASP A 81 -4.68 4.01 -5.25
CA ASP A 81 -3.49 4.77 -4.83
C ASP A 81 -2.19 4.16 -5.35
N PHE A 82 -2.26 3.25 -6.34
CA PHE A 82 -1.08 2.85 -7.10
C PHE A 82 -0.58 4.07 -7.86
N LEU A 83 0.38 4.78 -7.25
CA LEU A 83 1.16 5.83 -7.87
C LEU A 83 1.95 5.20 -9.03
N ASP A 84 1.29 5.09 -10.20
CA ASP A 84 1.90 4.80 -11.50
C ASP A 84 2.87 5.94 -11.93
N THR A 85 2.89 7.02 -11.15
CA THR A 85 3.87 8.10 -11.28
C THR A 85 5.06 7.82 -10.38
N CYS A 86 6.24 7.60 -10.96
CA CYS A 86 7.49 7.59 -10.21
C CYS A 86 7.77 9.01 -9.68
N GLU A 87 7.32 9.31 -8.46
CA GLU A 87 7.66 10.58 -7.82
C GLU A 87 8.95 10.43 -7.00
N ASN A 88 9.87 11.39 -7.17
CA ASN A 88 11.04 11.48 -6.29
C ASN A 88 10.60 11.80 -4.86
N VAL A 89 10.45 10.77 -4.04
CA VAL A 89 10.31 10.91 -2.59
C VAL A 89 11.61 11.42 -1.97
N SER A 90 11.49 12.48 -1.17
CA SER A 90 12.66 13.13 -0.56
C SER A 90 13.42 12.16 0.35
N GLY A 91 14.68 11.88 0.01
CA GLY A 91 15.54 10.99 0.79
C GLY A 91 15.54 9.53 0.34
N TRP A 92 14.76 9.17 -0.68
CA TRP A 92 14.88 7.88 -1.34
C TRP A 92 15.80 8.00 -2.56
N VAL A 93 16.81 7.14 -2.59
CA VAL A 93 17.65 6.85 -3.75
C VAL A 93 18.01 5.37 -3.63
N ASP A 94 18.30 4.72 -4.77
CA ASP A 94 18.82 3.37 -4.75
C ASP A 94 20.29 3.30 -4.29
N CYS A 95 20.92 2.13 -4.38
CA CYS A 95 22.34 1.96 -4.03
C CYS A 95 23.32 2.66 -5.00
N GLY A 96 22.84 3.06 -6.18
CA GLY A 96 23.54 3.88 -7.18
C GLY A 96 23.38 5.38 -6.95
N ASN A 97 22.60 5.79 -5.94
CA ASN A 97 22.19 7.18 -5.72
C ASN A 97 21.30 7.71 -6.87
N ASP A 98 20.60 6.80 -7.55
CA ASP A 98 19.65 7.12 -8.60
C ASP A 98 18.24 7.26 -8.01
N GLY A 99 17.56 8.33 -8.41
CA GLY A 99 16.16 8.61 -8.04
C GLY A 99 15.19 8.17 -9.15
N CYS A 100 13.92 8.52 -9.00
CA CYS A 100 12.86 8.18 -9.95
C CYS A 100 13.18 8.56 -11.39
N SER A 101 13.86 9.69 -11.60
CA SER A 101 14.22 10.19 -12.93
C SER A 101 15.13 9.27 -13.75
N TYR A 102 15.74 8.24 -13.13
CA TYR A 102 16.52 7.24 -13.83
C TYR A 102 15.67 6.10 -14.42
N TYR A 103 14.49 5.86 -13.84
CA TYR A 103 13.63 4.72 -14.14
C TYR A 103 12.37 5.10 -14.95
N GLU A 104 12.30 6.34 -15.43
CA GLU A 104 11.28 6.81 -16.39
C GLU A 104 11.61 6.46 -17.85
#